data_AF-A0A383DGZ6-F1
#
_entry.id   AF-A0A383DGZ6-F1
#
_cell.length_a   1.000
_cell.length_b   1.000
_cell.length_c   1.000
_cell.angle_alpha   90.00
_cell.angle_beta   90.00
_cell.angle_gamma   90.00
#
_symmetry.space_group_name_H-M   'P 1'
#
loop_
_entity.id
_entity.type
_entity.pdbx_description
1 polymer ?
#
loop_
_entity_poly.entity_id
_entity_poly.type
_entity_poly.pdbx_seq_one_letter_code
_entity_poly.pdbx_strand_id
1 'polypeptide(L)'
;MTTLRIGTRASRLALVQTEKVAASLQDEGGVSVEIVHYQTSGDRIQDKPLEPHLGSSFFTKEIEVALLTDQVDVAVHSCKDLATRLPDGLEITALTCREDPRDVM
;
A
#
# COMPACT_ATOMS: atom_id res chain seq x y z
N MET A 1 0.43 -10.73 22.64
CA MET A 1 0.11 -9.49 21.91
C MET A 1 0.16 -9.85 20.43
N THR A 2 -0.91 -9.57 19.69
CA THR A 2 -0.96 -9.85 18.25
C THR A 2 -0.32 -8.68 17.52
N THR A 3 0.75 -8.92 16.77
CA THR A 3 1.42 -7.90 15.96
C THR A 3 0.62 -7.66 14.68
N LEU A 4 0.35 -6.40 14.35
CA LEU A 4 -0.33 -5.98 13.13
C LEU A 4 0.65 -6.02 11.94
N ARG A 5 0.36 -6.82 10.92
CA ARG A 5 1.18 -6.98 9.72
C ARG A 5 0.72 -5.99 8.65
N ILE A 6 1.63 -5.11 8.23
CA ILE A 6 1.36 -4.08 7.21
C ILE A 6 2.06 -4.49 5.91
N GLY A 7 1.27 -4.77 4.87
CA GLY A 7 1.76 -5.00 3.52
C GLY A 7 2.15 -3.69 2.82
N THR A 8 3.33 -3.67 2.19
CA THR A 8 3.79 -2.51 1.42
C THR A 8 4.70 -2.92 0.25
N ARG A 9 4.84 -2.03 -0.74
CA ARG A 9 5.80 -2.21 -1.83
C ARG A 9 7.24 -2.03 -1.30
N ALA A 10 8.20 -2.71 -1.92
CA ALA A 10 9.62 -2.61 -1.57
C ALA A 10 10.30 -1.29 -2.02
N SER A 11 9.57 -0.35 -2.64
CA SER A 11 10.16 0.92 -3.08
C SER A 11 10.45 1.83 -1.88
N ARG A 12 11.53 2.63 -1.96
CA ARG A 12 11.93 3.51 -0.85
C ARG A 12 10.82 4.47 -0.41
N LEU A 13 10.03 5.00 -1.35
CA LEU A 13 8.92 5.89 -1.02
C LEU A 13 7.79 5.14 -0.31
N ALA A 14 7.45 3.93 -0.75
CA ALA A 14 6.42 3.11 -0.10
C ALA A 14 6.84 2.76 1.34
N LEU A 15 8.10 2.41 1.57
CA LEU A 15 8.63 2.17 2.92
C LEU A 15 8.47 3.39 3.82
N VAL A 16 8.87 4.58 3.36
CA VAL A 16 8.74 5.82 4.15
C VAL A 16 7.26 6.12 4.47
N GLN A 17 6.35 5.89 3.53
CA GLN A 17 4.91 6.05 3.77
C GLN A 17 4.41 5.06 4.82
N THR A 18 4.83 3.80 4.73
CA THR A 18 4.45 2.74 5.68
C THR A 18 5.03 2.98 7.07
N GLU A 19 6.29 3.40 7.17
CA GLU A 19 6.95 3.74 8.44
C GLU A 19 6.24 4.90 9.15
N LYS A 20 5.81 5.94 8.41
CA LYS A 20 4.99 7.04 8.97
C LYS A 20 3.68 6.53 9.58
N VAL A 21 2.99 5.63 8.89
CA VAL A 21 1.73 5.03 9.38
C VAL A 21 1.99 4.10 10.57
N ALA A 22 3.03 3.27 10.49
CA ALA A 22 3.43 2.37 11.57
C ALA A 22 3.75 3.12 12.86
N ALA A 23 4.49 4.24 12.76
CA ALA A 23 4.82 5.09 13.90
C ALA A 23 3.55 5.64 14.58
N SER A 24 2.58 6.18 13.82
CA SER A 24 1.32 6.67 14.40
C SER A 24 0.49 5.54 15.04
N LEU A 25 0.44 4.35 14.42
CA LEU A 25 -0.24 3.18 15.01
C LEU A 25 0.41 2.70 16.31
N GLN A 26 1.74 2.80 16.41
CA GLN A 26 2.50 2.45 17.61
C GLN A 26 2.31 3.50 18.71
N ASP A 27 2.49 4.78 18.37
CA ASP A 27 2.52 5.90 19.33
C ASP A 27 1.12 6.25 19.87
N GLU A 28 0.11 6.26 19.00
CA GLU A 28 -1.26 6.65 19.35
C GLU A 28 -2.17 5.43 19.58
N GLY A 29 -1.96 4.36 18.80
CA GLY A 29 -2.77 3.14 18.86
C GLY A 29 -2.27 2.10 19.86
N GLY A 30 -1.02 2.18 20.31
CA GLY A 30 -0.42 1.20 21.22
C GLY A 30 -0.30 -0.21 20.62
N VAL A 31 -0.26 -0.33 19.29
CA VAL A 31 -0.22 -1.62 18.57
C VAL A 31 1.19 -1.94 18.10
N SER A 32 1.66 -3.17 18.32
CA SER A 32 2.92 -3.64 17.71
C SER A 32 2.74 -3.85 16.22
N VAL A 33 3.71 -3.42 15.41
CA VAL A 33 3.64 -3.48 13.94
C VAL A 33 4.78 -4.31 13.36
N GLU A 34 4.48 -5.10 12.33
CA GLU A 34 5.45 -5.77 11.45
C GLU A 34 5.22 -5.29 10.02
N ILE A 35 6.28 -4.87 9.32
CA ILE A 35 6.19 -4.44 7.91
C ILE A 35 6.58 -5.62 7.02
N VAL A 36 5.68 -6.00 6.12
CA VAL A 36 5.85 -7.11 5.18
C VAL A 36 6.00 -6.56 3.76
N HIS A 37 7.14 -6.82 3.14
CA HIS A 37 7.45 -6.31 1.80
C HIS A 37 6.93 -7.21 0.69
N TYR A 38 6.30 -6.60 -0.30
CA TYR A 38 5.86 -7.26 -1.52
C TYR A 38 6.52 -6.64 -2.75
N GLN A 39 6.82 -7.49 -3.72
CA GLN A 39 7.26 -7.08 -5.05
C GLN A 39 6.09 -7.22 -6.03
N THR A 40 5.67 -6.10 -6.60
CA THR A 40 4.47 -6.06 -7.45
C THR A 40 4.81 -6.25 -8.91
N SER A 41 3.81 -6.57 -9.73
CA SER A 41 3.98 -6.62 -11.18
C SER A 41 4.46 -5.29 -11.77
N GLY A 42 3.97 -4.17 -11.23
CA GLY A 42 4.45 -2.84 -11.63
C GLY A 42 5.88 -2.50 -11.21
N ASP A 43 6.42 -3.17 -10.18
CA ASP A 43 7.85 -3.03 -9.85
C ASP A 43 8.73 -3.80 -10.85
N ARG A 44 8.21 -4.90 -11.43
CA ARG A 44 8.94 -5.77 -12.38
C ARG A 44 8.89 -5.25 -13.81
N ILE A 45 7.79 -4.62 -14.20
CA ILE A 45 7.54 -4.18 -15.58
C ILE A 45 7.66 -2.66 -15.63
N GLN A 46 8.88 -2.15 -15.85
CA GLN A 46 9.16 -0.71 -15.94
C GLN A 46 9.28 -0.22 -17.39
N ASP A 47 9.51 -1.14 -18.34
CA ASP A 47 9.87 -0.81 -19.71
C ASP A 47 8.66 -0.74 -20.67
N LYS A 48 7.44 -0.76 -20.12
CA LYS A 48 6.20 -0.74 -20.90
C LYS A 48 5.36 0.49 -20.57
N PRO A 49 4.63 1.05 -21.54
CA PRO A 49 3.68 2.12 -21.29
C PRO A 49 2.69 1.71 -20.21
N LEU A 50 2.38 2.65 -19.30
CA LEU A 50 1.40 2.45 -18.22
C LEU A 50 -0.05 2.55 -18.72
N GLU A 51 -0.29 3.17 -19.89
CA GLU A 51 -1.62 3.45 -20.43
C GLU A 51 -2.53 2.21 -20.51
N PRO A 52 -2.06 1.02 -20.95
CA PRO A 52 -2.89 -0.19 -20.98
C PRO A 52 -3.25 -0.72 -19.58
N HIS A 53 -2.57 -0.26 -18.54
CA HIS A 53 -2.71 -0.70 -17.16
C HIS A 53 -3.40 0.34 -16.26
N LEU A 54 -3.77 1.50 -16.80
CA LEU A 54 -4.53 2.52 -16.09
C LEU A 54 -5.87 1.97 -15.59
N GLY A 55 -6.16 2.20 -14.30
CA GLY A 55 -7.40 1.72 -13.67
C GLY A 55 -7.37 0.25 -13.23
N SER A 56 -6.27 -0.47 -13.44
CA SER A 56 -6.07 -1.84 -12.93
C SER A 56 -5.24 -1.84 -11.63
N SER A 57 -5.32 -2.92 -10.84
CA SER A 57 -4.53 -3.15 -9.61
C SER A 57 -3.04 -3.40 -9.86
N PHE A 58 -2.42 -2.75 -10.85
CA PHE A 58 -1.09 -3.08 -11.37
C PHE A 58 0.03 -2.98 -10.31
N PHE A 59 -0.11 -2.06 -9.36
CA PHE A 59 0.83 -1.86 -8.24
C PHE A 59 0.30 -2.40 -6.90
N THR A 60 -0.89 -3.00 -6.87
CA THR A 60 -1.58 -3.34 -5.61
C THR A 60 -1.96 -4.82 -5.55
N LYS A 61 -2.08 -5.50 -6.68
CA LYS A 61 -2.62 -6.86 -6.81
C LYS A 61 -1.97 -7.88 -5.86
N GLU A 62 -0.64 -7.91 -5.77
CA GLU A 62 0.04 -8.87 -4.89
C GLU A 62 -0.27 -8.65 -3.41
N ILE A 63 -0.45 -7.38 -3.01
CA ILE A 63 -0.78 -7.01 -1.64
C ILE A 63 -2.28 -7.22 -1.37
N GLU A 64 -3.16 -6.97 -2.35
CA GLU A 64 -4.58 -7.31 -2.29
C GLU A 64 -4.80 -8.81 -2.07
N VAL A 65 -4.05 -9.67 -2.78
CA VAL A 65 -4.09 -11.13 -2.55
C VAL A 65 -3.60 -11.47 -1.14
N ALA A 66 -2.57 -10.78 -0.65
CA ALA A 66 -2.07 -11.00 0.71
C ALA A 66 -3.09 -10.63 1.79
N LEU A 67 -3.86 -9.54 1.58
CA LEU A 67 -4.97 -9.15 2.45
C LEU A 67 -6.08 -10.21 2.42
N LEU A 68 -6.52 -10.62 1.23
CA LEU A 68 -7.60 -11.59 1.06
C LEU A 68 -7.26 -13.02 1.56
N THR A 69 -5.97 -13.31 1.77
CA THR A 69 -5.48 -14.60 2.26
C THR A 69 -4.90 -14.51 3.68
N ASP A 70 -5.21 -13.44 4.41
CA ASP A 70 -4.80 -13.19 5.79
C ASP A 70 -3.27 -13.26 6.03
N GLN A 71 -2.47 -12.99 5.00
CA GLN A 71 -1.00 -12.91 5.11
C GLN A 71 -0.54 -11.58 5.71
N VAL A 72 -1.30 -10.51 5.46
CA VAL A 72 -1.16 -9.19 6.08
C VAL A 72 -2.54 -8.71 6.52
N ASP A 73 -2.56 -7.84 7.53
CA ASP A 73 -3.81 -7.37 8.14
C ASP A 73 -4.28 -6.05 7.52
N VAL A 74 -3.34 -5.19 7.13
CA VAL A 74 -3.61 -3.92 6.43
C VAL A 74 -2.53 -3.65 5.36
N ALA A 75 -2.81 -2.74 4.44
CA ALA A 75 -1.86 -2.29 3.43
C ALA A 75 -1.75 -0.76 3.39
N VAL A 76 -0.56 -0.26 3.08
CA VAL A 76 -0.31 1.17 2.88
C VAL A 76 0.07 1.41 1.43
N HIS A 77 -0.67 2.32 0.77
CA HIS A 77 -0.46 2.69 -0.62
C HIS A 77 -0.46 4.20 -0.80
N SER A 78 0.21 4.66 -1.86
CA SER A 78 -0.10 5.97 -2.42
C SER A 78 -1.51 5.94 -3.01
N CYS A 79 -2.38 6.85 -2.59
CA CYS A 79 -3.79 6.84 -3.02
C CYS A 79 -3.97 6.86 -4.55
N LYS A 80 -3.04 7.47 -5.29
CA LYS A 80 -3.06 7.53 -6.76
C LYS A 80 -2.82 6.19 -7.45
N ASP A 81 -2.24 5.22 -6.75
CA ASP A 81 -1.90 3.90 -7.28
C ASP A 81 -3.03 2.88 -7.07
N LEU A 82 -4.08 3.24 -6.30
CA LEU A 82 -5.23 2.38 -6.05
C LEU A 82 -6.15 2.32 -7.27
N ALA A 83 -6.70 1.14 -7.54
CA ALA A 83 -7.74 0.97 -8.56
C ALA A 83 -9.02 1.74 -8.17
N THR A 84 -9.75 2.22 -9.17
CA THR A 84 -11.03 2.94 -8.95
C THR A 84 -12.12 2.04 -8.39
N ARG A 85 -12.02 0.73 -8.62
CA ARG A 85 -12.85 -0.31 -8.02
C ARG A 85 -11.93 -1.28 -7.29
N LEU A 86 -12.11 -1.40 -5.98
CA LEU A 86 -11.40 -2.37 -5.17
C LEU A 86 -11.99 -3.78 -5.38
N PRO A 87 -11.19 -4.84 -5.22
CA PRO A 87 -11.70 -6.21 -5.15
C PRO A 87 -12.73 -6.38 -4.04
N ASP A 88 -13.71 -7.27 -4.25
CA ASP A 88 -14.68 -7.62 -3.21
C ASP A 88 -13.96 -8.13 -1.96
N GLY A 89 -14.43 -7.70 -0.79
CA GLY A 89 -13.81 -8.03 0.50
C GLY A 89 -12.69 -7.08 0.94
N LEU A 90 -12.30 -6.11 0.12
CA LEU A 90 -11.36 -5.05 0.47
C LEU A 90 -12.02 -3.68 0.48
N GLU A 91 -11.60 -2.83 1.41
CA GLU A 91 -12.06 -1.45 1.51
C GLU A 91 -10.91 -0.51 1.93
N ILE A 92 -11.05 0.78 1.63
CA ILE A 92 -10.16 1.81 2.17
C ILE A 92 -10.70 2.19 3.55
N THR A 93 -10.03 1.72 4.59
CA THR A 93 -10.44 1.95 5.99
C THR A 93 -9.95 3.29 6.55
N ALA A 94 -8.90 3.86 5.97
CA ALA A 94 -8.30 5.11 6.45
C ALA A 94 -7.65 5.91 5.31
N LEU A 95 -7.61 7.23 5.48
CA LEU A 95 -6.85 8.17 4.66
C LEU A 95 -5.98 9.03 5.57
N THR A 96 -4.71 9.17 5.23
CA THR A 96 -3.80 10.08 5.94
C THR A 96 -4.00 11.52 5.50
N CYS A 97 -3.44 12.47 6.26
CA CYS A 97 -3.40 13.87 5.84
C CYS A 97 -2.70 14.00 4.48
N ARG A 98 -3.31 14.74 3.55
CA ARG A 98 -2.79 14.89 2.19
C ARG A 98 -1.56 15.81 2.20
N GLU A 99 -0.46 15.31 1.67
CA GLU A 99 0.73 16.12 1.35
C GLU A 99 0.46 17.06 0.16
N ASP A 100 1.39 17.95 -0.16
CA ASP A 100 1.27 18.86 -1.31
C ASP A 100 1.00 18.08 -2.62
N PRO A 101 -0.13 18.35 -3.31
CA PRO A 101 -0.52 17.58 -4.50
C PRO A 101 0.10 18.10 -5.79
N ARG A 102 0.91 19.17 -5.76
CA ARG A 102 1.47 19.79 -6.97
C ARG A 102 2.59 18.93 -7.57
N ASP A 103 2.66 18.94 -8.89
CA ASP A 103 3.81 18.40 -9.61
C ASP A 103 5.04 19.32 -9.43
N VAL A 104 6.22 18.76 -9.66
CA VAL A 104 7.50 19.47 -9.71
C VAL A 104 8.13 19.25 -11.08
N MET A 105 8.76 20.29 -11.63
CA MET A 105 9.48 20.27 -12.91
C MET A 105 10.99 20.18 -12.73
#